data_AF-T1CSR3-F1
#
_entry.id   AF-T1CSR3-F1
#
_cell.length_a   1.000
_cell.length_b   1.000
_cell.length_c   1.000
_cell.angle_alpha   90.00
_cell.angle_beta   90.00
_cell.angle_gamma   90.00
#
_symmetry.space_group_name_H-M   'P 1'
#
loop_
_entity.id
_entity.type
_entity.pdbx_description
1 polymer ?
#
loop_
_entity_poly.entity_id
_entity_poly.type
_entity_poly.pdbx_seq_one_letter_code
_entity_poly.pdbx_strand_id
1 'polypeptide(L)'
;MYVVIEGIDTCGKSTQINLLKRHFINAIFTKEPSDSAIGQFIRTNLELHHKFSARAEFLLFLADRAEHIDSVIMPNHNSKLIISDRSLISGIAYVPFDKKDEQELAFVMNVFATSNIMPDLCVMLELSESSLKDRLGSKTQDLIEQRGIAYLLDIQEKIKLYAKRLAKHLVIVDASYGREEIQTTIIKEIEKAL
;
A
#
# COMPACT_ATOMS: atom_id res chain seq x y z
N MET A 1 -3.02 10.27 -13.75
CA MET A 1 -3.05 10.44 -12.28
C MET A 1 -2.77 9.11 -11.62
N TYR A 2 -1.81 9.06 -10.70
CA TYR A 2 -1.45 7.86 -9.93
C TYR A 2 -1.98 7.98 -8.49
N VAL A 3 -2.96 7.15 -8.15
CA VAL A 3 -3.61 7.08 -6.83
C VAL A 3 -3.21 5.80 -6.13
N VAL A 4 -2.91 5.89 -4.83
CA VAL A 4 -2.60 4.73 -3.99
C VAL A 4 -3.57 4.65 -2.83
N ILE A 5 -4.08 3.45 -2.58
CA ILE A 5 -4.87 3.13 -1.40
C ILE A 5 -3.93 2.45 -0.40
N GLU A 6 -3.67 3.13 0.71
CA GLU A 6 -2.74 2.71 1.75
C GLU A 6 -3.48 2.42 3.07
N GLY A 7 -2.79 1.71 3.96
CA GLY A 7 -3.32 1.32 5.27
C GLY A 7 -2.78 -0.03 5.72
N ILE A 8 -2.92 -0.32 7.00
CA ILE A 8 -2.52 -1.60 7.58
C ILE A 8 -3.39 -2.76 7.09
N ASP A 9 -2.97 -3.98 7.34
CA ASP A 9 -3.82 -5.15 7.08
C ASP A 9 -5.11 -5.06 7.90
N THR A 10 -6.17 -5.67 7.38
CA THR A 10 -7.57 -5.59 7.88
C THR A 10 -8.29 -4.23 7.79
N CYS A 11 -7.66 -3.14 7.34
CA CYS A 11 -8.32 -1.82 7.30
C CYS A 11 -9.43 -1.70 6.23
N GLY A 12 -9.52 -2.63 5.28
CA GLY A 12 -10.62 -2.68 4.29
C GLY A 12 -10.26 -2.22 2.88
N LYS A 13 -8.96 -2.09 2.55
CA LYS A 13 -8.47 -1.69 1.21
C LYS A 13 -9.13 -2.50 0.09
N SER A 14 -9.06 -3.83 0.17
CA SER A 14 -9.60 -4.71 -0.89
C SER A 14 -11.11 -4.53 -1.07
N THR A 15 -11.87 -4.24 0.00
CA THR A 15 -13.29 -3.90 -0.10
C THR A 15 -13.48 -2.60 -0.88
N GLN A 16 -12.75 -1.55 -0.53
CA GLN A 16 -12.85 -0.25 -1.19
C GLN A 16 -12.41 -0.33 -2.66
N ILE A 17 -11.32 -1.01 -2.96
CA ILE A 17 -10.85 -1.21 -4.34
C ILE A 17 -11.90 -1.92 -5.20
N ASN A 18 -12.55 -2.95 -4.67
CA ASN A 18 -13.62 -3.65 -5.40
C ASN A 18 -14.83 -2.76 -5.67
N LEU A 19 -15.16 -1.84 -4.77
CA LEU A 19 -16.22 -0.86 -4.96
C LEU A 19 -15.82 0.21 -5.99
N LEU A 20 -14.59 0.74 -5.89
CA LEU A 20 -14.04 1.73 -6.81
C LEU A 20 -13.96 1.22 -8.24
N LYS A 21 -13.65 -0.07 -8.45
CA LYS A 21 -13.67 -0.73 -9.76
C LYS A 21 -14.99 -0.59 -10.50
N ARG A 22 -16.12 -0.55 -9.76
CA ARG A 22 -17.46 -0.41 -10.35
C ARG A 22 -17.77 1.03 -10.75
N HIS A 23 -17.07 2.00 -10.16
CA HIS A 23 -17.27 3.42 -10.42
C HIS A 23 -16.30 3.94 -11.48
N PHE A 24 -15.00 3.71 -11.30
CA PHE A 24 -13.95 4.12 -12.23
C PHE A 24 -13.66 3.05 -13.28
N ILE A 25 -14.64 2.75 -14.14
CA ILE A 25 -14.59 1.63 -15.09
C ILE A 25 -13.41 1.68 -16.09
N ASN A 26 -12.87 2.87 -16.36
CA ASN A 26 -11.76 3.08 -17.30
C ASN A 26 -10.40 3.22 -16.60
N ALA A 27 -10.36 3.15 -15.26
CA ALA A 27 -9.12 3.23 -14.50
C ALA A 27 -8.34 1.92 -14.55
N ILE A 28 -7.01 2.03 -14.48
CA ILE A 28 -6.14 0.87 -14.30
C ILE A 28 -6.09 0.57 -12.80
N PHE A 29 -6.51 -0.64 -12.43
CA PHE A 29 -6.37 -1.13 -11.06
C PHE A 29 -5.17 -2.07 -10.98
N THR A 30 -4.31 -1.83 -10.01
CA THR A 30 -3.09 -2.62 -9.77
C THR A 30 -2.83 -2.78 -8.27
N LYS A 31 -1.77 -3.50 -7.90
CA LYS A 31 -1.38 -3.76 -6.50
C LYS A 31 0.10 -4.07 -6.39
N GLU A 32 0.65 -3.96 -5.19
CA GLU A 32 1.97 -4.49 -4.82
C GLU A 32 1.86 -5.58 -3.71
N PRO A 33 2.53 -6.75 -3.86
CA PRO A 33 3.31 -7.18 -5.02
C PRO A 33 2.48 -7.24 -6.30
N SER A 34 3.09 -7.02 -7.47
CA SER A 34 2.38 -6.82 -8.75
C SER A 34 2.01 -8.11 -9.48
N ASP A 35 1.21 -8.03 -10.53
CA ASP A 35 0.85 -9.20 -11.35
C ASP A 35 1.99 -9.64 -12.30
N SER A 36 3.18 -9.03 -12.21
CA SER A 36 4.39 -9.46 -12.90
C SER A 36 4.87 -10.86 -12.46
N ALA A 37 5.79 -11.46 -13.20
CA ALA A 37 6.37 -12.76 -12.85
C ALA A 37 7.03 -12.74 -11.46
N ILE A 38 7.73 -11.64 -11.11
CA ILE A 38 8.37 -11.50 -9.81
C ILE A 38 7.35 -11.25 -8.69
N GLY A 39 6.32 -10.44 -8.93
CA GLY A 39 5.28 -10.21 -7.93
C GLY A 39 4.45 -11.47 -7.65
N GLN A 40 4.17 -12.27 -8.68
CA GLN A 40 3.57 -13.60 -8.54
C GLN A 40 4.48 -14.53 -7.73
N PHE A 41 5.77 -14.58 -8.04
CA PHE A 41 6.75 -15.36 -7.28
C PHE A 41 6.76 -14.98 -5.79
N ILE A 42 6.77 -13.68 -5.47
CA ILE A 42 6.75 -13.20 -4.08
C ILE A 42 5.47 -13.67 -3.37
N ARG A 43 4.29 -13.44 -3.97
CA ARG A 43 3.01 -13.86 -3.37
C ARG A 43 2.97 -15.35 -3.07
N THR A 44 3.31 -16.19 -4.04
CA THR A 44 3.30 -17.64 -3.87
C THR A 44 4.25 -18.09 -2.76
N ASN A 45 5.45 -17.52 -2.66
CA ASN A 45 6.39 -17.91 -1.62
C ASN A 45 5.99 -17.43 -0.22
N LEU A 46 5.36 -16.24 -0.10
CA LEU A 46 4.80 -15.76 1.17
C LEU A 46 3.63 -16.64 1.63
N GLU A 47 2.75 -17.05 0.71
CA GLU A 47 1.63 -17.97 0.99
C GLU A 47 2.12 -19.35 1.44
N LEU A 48 3.22 -19.84 0.86
CA LEU A 48 3.86 -21.10 1.27
C LEU A 48 4.70 -20.99 2.55
N HIS A 49 4.65 -19.84 3.24
CA HIS A 49 5.43 -19.54 4.46
C HIS A 49 6.95 -19.75 4.28
N HIS A 50 7.45 -19.53 3.06
CA HIS A 50 8.88 -19.59 2.81
C HIS A 50 9.60 -18.47 3.58
N LYS A 51 10.70 -18.82 4.27
CA LYS A 51 11.43 -17.88 5.11
C LYS A 51 12.62 -17.31 4.36
N PHE A 52 12.41 -16.20 3.65
CA PHE A 52 13.51 -15.37 3.18
C PHE A 52 14.19 -14.66 4.35
N SER A 53 15.48 -14.32 4.18
CA SER A 53 16.09 -13.33 5.08
C SER A 53 15.45 -11.96 4.84
N ALA A 54 15.40 -11.11 5.87
CA ALA A 54 14.83 -9.77 5.79
C ALA A 54 15.41 -8.93 4.62
N ARG A 55 16.71 -9.05 4.36
CA ARG A 55 17.36 -8.36 3.23
C ARG A 55 16.92 -8.91 1.88
N ALA A 56 16.81 -10.23 1.75
CA ALA A 56 16.37 -10.87 0.50
C ALA A 56 14.91 -10.52 0.20
N GLU A 57 14.03 -10.58 1.19
CA GLU A 57 12.63 -10.18 1.06
C GLU A 57 12.52 -8.72 0.60
N PHE A 58 13.23 -7.81 1.28
CA PHE A 58 13.25 -6.40 0.91
C PHE A 58 13.69 -6.17 -0.56
N LEU A 59 14.77 -6.82 -0.99
CA LEU A 59 15.27 -6.71 -2.37
C LEU A 59 14.28 -7.29 -3.40
N LEU A 60 13.56 -8.37 -3.07
CA LEU A 60 12.51 -8.92 -3.93
C LEU A 60 11.36 -7.92 -4.11
N PHE A 61 10.88 -7.31 -3.02
CA PHE A 61 9.85 -6.27 -3.09
C PHE A 61 10.31 -5.04 -3.90
N LEU A 62 11.59 -4.67 -3.82
CA LEU A 62 12.14 -3.58 -4.65
C LEU A 62 12.18 -3.96 -6.13
N ALA A 63 12.58 -5.18 -6.45
CA ALA A 63 12.63 -5.66 -7.82
C ALA A 63 11.22 -5.74 -8.45
N ASP A 64 10.23 -6.23 -7.70
CA ASP A 64 8.83 -6.18 -8.14
C ASP A 64 8.31 -4.75 -8.33
N ARG A 65 8.65 -3.83 -7.42
CA ARG A 65 8.27 -2.42 -7.54
C ARG A 65 8.86 -1.77 -8.78
N ALA A 66 10.14 -2.02 -9.07
CA ALA A 66 10.77 -1.52 -10.29
C ALA A 66 10.06 -2.02 -11.55
N GLU A 67 9.79 -3.32 -11.62
CA GLU A 67 9.05 -3.93 -12.73
C GLU A 67 7.62 -3.34 -12.86
N HIS A 68 6.93 -3.16 -11.73
CA HIS A 68 5.58 -2.60 -11.69
C HIS A 68 5.54 -1.15 -12.19
N ILE A 69 6.53 -0.35 -11.79
CA ILE A 69 6.65 1.04 -12.21
C ILE A 69 6.89 1.10 -13.71
N ASP A 70 7.84 0.33 -14.23
CA ASP A 70 8.21 0.39 -15.65
C ASP A 70 7.12 -0.16 -16.57
N SER A 71 6.43 -1.23 -16.15
CA SER A 71 5.44 -1.92 -16.98
C SER A 71 4.02 -1.32 -16.88
N VAL A 72 3.63 -0.78 -15.72
CA VAL A 72 2.24 -0.34 -15.47
C VAL A 72 2.17 1.16 -15.19
N ILE A 73 2.95 1.67 -14.23
CA ILE A 73 2.76 3.04 -13.74
C ILE A 73 3.30 4.07 -14.75
N MET A 74 4.58 3.97 -15.11
CA MET A 74 5.28 4.92 -15.98
C MET A 74 4.61 5.10 -17.35
N PRO A 75 4.12 4.05 -18.05
CA PRO A 75 3.47 4.24 -19.35
C PRO A 75 2.09 4.90 -19.26
N ASN A 76 1.43 4.88 -18.09
CA ASN A 76 0.02 5.26 -17.97
C ASN A 76 -0.23 6.47 -17.05
N HIS A 77 0.70 6.85 -16.17
CA HIS A 77 0.42 7.83 -15.11
C HIS A 77 0.07 9.24 -15.63
N ASN A 78 0.43 9.58 -16.87
CA ASN A 78 0.08 10.86 -17.50
C ASN A 78 -1.20 10.83 -18.36
N SER A 79 -1.72 9.65 -18.71
CA SER A 79 -2.82 9.51 -19.66
C SER A 79 -4.06 8.83 -19.08
N LYS A 80 -3.92 8.12 -17.95
CA LYS A 80 -5.00 7.37 -17.31
C LYS A 80 -5.01 7.61 -15.81
N LEU A 81 -6.16 7.33 -15.20
CA LEU A 81 -6.28 7.13 -13.77
C LEU A 81 -5.76 5.73 -13.43
N ILE A 82 -4.80 5.66 -12.51
CA ILE A 82 -4.28 4.42 -11.94
C ILE A 82 -4.64 4.39 -10.47
N ILE A 83 -5.22 3.30 -9.98
CA ILE A 83 -5.54 3.08 -8.56
C ILE A 83 -4.80 1.80 -8.11
N SER A 84 -3.81 1.96 -7.23
CA SER A 84 -2.98 0.86 -6.73
C SER A 84 -3.32 0.49 -5.28
N ASP A 85 -3.45 -0.81 -4.99
CA ASP A 85 -3.37 -1.33 -3.61
C ASP A 85 -1.90 -1.31 -3.18
N ARG A 86 -1.56 -0.41 -2.26
CA ARG A 86 -0.18 -0.16 -1.81
C ARG A 86 0.76 0.42 -2.89
N SER A 87 1.91 0.86 -2.41
CA SER A 87 3.00 1.50 -3.17
C SER A 87 4.31 1.47 -2.38
N LEU A 88 5.30 2.26 -2.82
CA LEU A 88 6.52 2.53 -2.06
C LEU A 88 6.27 3.00 -0.61
N ILE A 89 5.12 3.63 -0.31
CA ILE A 89 4.80 4.07 1.05
C ILE A 89 4.73 2.86 1.98
N SER A 90 3.95 1.83 1.62
CA SER A 90 4.00 0.53 2.30
C SER A 90 5.40 -0.10 2.22
N GLY A 91 6.05 -0.02 1.07
CA GLY A 91 7.41 -0.56 0.87
C GLY A 91 8.46 -0.03 1.86
N ILE A 92 8.32 1.20 2.32
CA ILE A 92 9.21 1.83 3.32
C ILE A 92 8.69 1.57 4.74
N ALA A 93 7.37 1.65 4.96
CA ALA A 93 6.78 1.50 6.29
C ALA A 93 7.01 0.10 6.88
N TYR A 94 6.98 -0.95 6.06
CA TYR A 94 7.14 -2.35 6.48
C TYR A 94 8.60 -2.82 6.55
N VAL A 95 9.59 -1.95 6.30
CA VAL A 95 11.00 -2.32 6.35
C VAL A 95 11.35 -2.80 7.77
N PRO A 96 11.93 -4.00 7.94
CA PRO A 96 12.21 -4.59 9.25
C PRO A 96 13.56 -4.15 9.84
N PHE A 97 14.14 -3.05 9.36
CA PHE A 97 15.47 -2.59 9.80
C PHE A 97 15.35 -1.61 10.96
N ASP A 98 16.08 -1.88 12.04
CA ASP A 98 16.06 -1.05 13.25
C ASP A 98 17.10 0.08 13.22
N LYS A 99 18.18 -0.11 12.45
CA LYS A 99 19.26 0.88 12.39
C LYS A 99 18.88 2.02 11.44
N LYS A 100 19.17 3.25 11.88
CA LYS A 100 18.83 4.47 11.15
C LYS A 100 19.47 4.52 9.75
N ASP A 101 20.72 4.12 9.62
CA ASP A 101 21.43 4.05 8.34
C ASP A 101 20.80 3.05 7.38
N GLU A 102 20.36 1.89 7.88
CA GLU A 102 19.64 0.89 7.08
C GLU A 102 18.25 1.38 6.65
N GLN A 103 17.53 2.11 7.51
CA GLN A 103 16.25 2.72 7.17
C GLN A 103 16.40 3.82 6.11
N GLU A 104 17.43 4.67 6.23
CA GLU A 104 17.74 5.71 5.24
C GLU A 104 18.11 5.10 3.89
N LEU A 105 18.93 4.04 3.89
CA LEU A 105 19.24 3.30 2.68
C LEU A 105 17.97 2.68 2.06
N ALA A 106 17.11 2.08 2.88
CA ALA A 106 15.88 1.47 2.41
C ALA A 106 14.94 2.50 1.77
N PHE A 107 14.85 3.70 2.36
CA PHE A 107 14.13 4.83 1.76
C PHE A 107 14.70 5.17 0.37
N VAL A 108 16.02 5.36 0.27
CA VAL A 108 16.69 5.69 -1.01
C VAL A 108 16.45 4.62 -2.06
N MET A 109 16.56 3.34 -1.71
CA MET A 109 16.34 2.25 -2.65
C MET A 109 14.88 2.15 -3.11
N ASN A 110 13.91 2.43 -2.24
CA ASN A 110 12.50 2.51 -2.64
C ASN A 110 12.27 3.64 -3.65
N VAL A 111 12.83 4.82 -3.41
CA VAL A 111 12.74 5.97 -4.33
C VAL A 111 13.43 5.67 -5.66
N PHE A 112 14.58 5.00 -5.62
CA PHE A 112 15.27 4.53 -6.82
C PHE A 112 14.40 3.56 -7.62
N ALA A 113 13.77 2.58 -6.97
CA ALA A 113 12.92 1.58 -7.61
C ALA A 113 11.68 2.19 -8.28
N THR A 114 11.26 3.41 -7.93
CA THR A 114 10.14 4.08 -8.60
C THR A 114 10.55 5.05 -9.68
N SER A 115 11.84 5.16 -10.04
CA SER A 115 12.32 6.19 -10.98
C SER A 115 11.87 7.60 -10.55
N ASN A 116 11.80 7.85 -9.24
CA ASN A 116 11.21 9.06 -8.61
C ASN A 116 9.73 9.33 -8.94
N ILE A 117 9.00 8.40 -9.52
CA ILE A 117 7.54 8.50 -9.70
C ILE A 117 6.88 8.31 -8.33
N MET A 118 6.10 9.30 -7.92
CA MET A 118 5.39 9.33 -6.65
C MET A 118 3.87 9.39 -6.87
N PRO A 119 3.06 8.92 -5.90
CA PRO A 119 1.61 9.06 -5.99
C PRO A 119 1.17 10.52 -6.04
N ASP A 120 0.24 10.84 -6.92
CA ASP A 120 -0.45 12.13 -6.94
C ASP A 120 -1.38 12.24 -5.73
N LEU A 121 -2.04 11.15 -5.37
CA LEU A 121 -2.94 11.07 -4.22
C LEU A 121 -2.72 9.78 -3.45
N CYS A 122 -2.50 9.90 -2.14
CA CYS A 122 -2.55 8.79 -1.20
C CYS A 122 -3.82 8.87 -0.38
N VAL A 123 -4.67 7.85 -0.51
CA VAL A 123 -5.83 7.64 0.35
C VAL A 123 -5.44 6.61 1.40
N MET A 124 -5.23 7.05 2.63
CA MET A 124 -4.88 6.19 3.76
C MET A 124 -6.13 5.85 4.56
N LEU A 125 -6.44 4.56 4.67
CA LEU A 125 -7.48 4.04 5.57
C LEU A 125 -6.89 3.85 6.97
N GLU A 126 -7.35 4.62 7.93
CA GLU A 126 -6.85 4.63 9.32
C GLU A 126 -7.81 3.87 10.25
N LEU A 127 -7.26 2.98 11.08
CA LEU A 127 -8.01 2.29 12.12
C LEU A 127 -7.64 2.82 13.50
N SER A 128 -8.65 2.93 14.36
CA SER A 128 -8.44 3.02 15.81
C SER A 128 -7.94 1.67 16.36
N GLU A 129 -7.24 1.70 17.49
CA GLU A 129 -6.81 0.48 18.18
C GLU A 129 -8.00 -0.45 18.51
N SER A 130 -9.13 0.13 18.95
CA SER A 130 -10.36 -0.63 19.22
C SER A 130 -10.89 -1.33 17.98
N SER A 131 -10.99 -0.61 16.86
CA SER A 131 -11.46 -1.20 15.60
C SER A 131 -10.52 -2.28 15.07
N LEU A 132 -9.22 -2.12 15.26
CA LEU A 132 -8.22 -3.12 14.89
C LEU A 132 -8.36 -4.39 15.74
N LYS A 133 -8.55 -4.25 17.06
CA LYS A 133 -8.83 -5.38 17.97
C LYS A 133 -10.05 -6.18 17.53
N ASP A 134 -11.15 -5.49 17.25
CA ASP A 134 -12.40 -6.13 16.85
C ASP A 134 -12.24 -6.91 15.53
N ARG A 135 -11.53 -6.34 14.55
CA ARG A 135 -11.31 -6.98 13.25
C ARG A 135 -10.40 -8.20 13.35
N LEU A 136 -9.29 -8.11 14.09
CA LEU A 136 -8.36 -9.23 14.29
C LEU A 136 -8.98 -10.38 15.09
N GLY A 137 -9.92 -10.10 16.00
CA GLY A 137 -10.63 -11.13 16.76
C GLY A 137 -11.61 -11.97 15.93
N SER A 138 -11.94 -11.53 14.72
CA SER A 138 -12.98 -12.15 13.87
C SER A 138 -12.44 -13.10 12.79
N LYS A 139 -11.11 -13.27 12.66
CA LYS A 139 -10.47 -14.01 11.55
C LYS A 139 -9.21 -14.76 11.97
N THR A 140 -8.84 -15.76 11.17
CA THR A 140 -7.51 -16.38 11.21
C THR A 140 -6.47 -15.38 10.73
N GLN A 141 -5.41 -15.18 11.53
CA GLN A 141 -4.40 -14.14 11.30
C GLN A 141 -3.28 -14.61 10.39
N ASP A 142 -2.83 -13.73 9.47
CA ASP A 142 -1.63 -13.96 8.67
C ASP A 142 -0.32 -13.71 9.46
N LEU A 143 0.83 -13.94 8.83
CA LEU A 143 2.15 -13.79 9.47
C LEU A 143 2.45 -12.36 9.94
N ILE A 144 1.87 -11.35 9.28
CA ILE A 144 2.06 -9.93 9.62
C ILE A 144 1.15 -9.58 10.79
N GLU A 145 -0.12 -9.99 10.73
CA GLU A 145 -1.13 -9.80 11.77
C GLU A 145 -0.72 -10.46 13.10
N GLN A 146 -0.05 -11.62 13.02
CA GLN A 146 0.52 -12.34 14.17
C GLN A 146 1.62 -11.55 14.92
N ARG A 147 2.19 -10.49 14.32
CA ARG A 147 3.16 -9.60 15.00
C ARG A 147 2.49 -8.70 16.05
N GLY A 148 1.15 -8.63 16.05
CA GLY A 148 0.35 -8.00 17.09
C GLY A 148 -0.05 -6.56 16.82
N ILE A 149 -0.99 -6.07 17.64
CA ILE A 149 -1.65 -4.77 17.48
C ILE A 149 -0.65 -3.61 17.56
N ALA A 150 0.27 -3.62 18.51
CA ALA A 150 1.25 -2.55 18.69
C ALA A 150 2.14 -2.39 17.45
N TYR A 151 2.54 -3.50 16.83
CA TYR A 151 3.30 -3.50 15.59
C TYR A 151 2.49 -2.87 14.45
N LEU A 152 1.23 -3.30 14.26
CA LEU A 152 0.39 -2.73 13.20
C LEU A 152 0.13 -1.24 13.40
N LEU A 153 -0.08 -0.76 14.63
CA LEU A 153 -0.24 0.67 14.89
C LEU A 153 1.04 1.47 14.61
N ASP A 154 2.22 0.93 14.93
CA ASP A 154 3.51 1.54 14.54
C ASP A 154 3.64 1.65 13.00
N ILE A 155 3.27 0.58 12.28
CA ILE A 155 3.24 0.59 10.82
C ILE A 155 2.24 1.63 10.29
N GLN A 156 1.07 1.77 10.91
CA GLN A 156 0.08 2.79 10.53
C GLN A 156 0.67 4.20 10.61
N GLU A 157 1.36 4.52 11.71
CA GLU A 157 2.01 5.82 11.87
C GLU A 157 3.16 6.03 10.86
N LYS A 158 3.93 4.98 10.55
CA LYS A 158 4.94 5.03 9.49
C LYS A 158 4.33 5.29 8.12
N ILE A 159 3.23 4.61 7.77
CA ILE A 159 2.49 4.86 6.51
C ILE A 159 2.08 6.33 6.45
N LYS A 160 1.48 6.87 7.51
CA LYS A 160 1.05 8.27 7.59
C LYS A 160 2.20 9.25 7.39
N LEU A 161 3.33 9.00 8.06
CA LEU A 161 4.55 9.79 7.93
C LEU A 161 5.07 9.81 6.49
N TYR A 162 5.22 8.64 5.86
CA TYR A 162 5.77 8.55 4.51
C TYR A 162 4.79 9.02 3.45
N ALA A 163 3.50 8.79 3.63
CA ALA A 163 2.47 9.32 2.74
C ALA A 163 2.49 10.85 2.71
N LYS A 164 2.62 11.51 3.86
CA LYS A 164 2.75 12.97 3.96
C LYS A 164 4.03 13.49 3.26
N ARG A 165 5.09 12.68 3.22
CA ARG A 165 6.37 13.05 2.61
C ARG A 165 6.41 12.81 1.11
N LEU A 166 5.77 11.75 0.62
CA LEU A 166 5.97 11.23 -0.73
C LEU A 166 4.80 11.52 -1.67
N ALA A 167 3.56 11.51 -1.19
CA ALA A 167 2.41 11.82 -2.03
C ALA A 167 2.22 13.33 -2.18
N LYS A 168 1.75 13.80 -3.35
CA LYS A 168 1.41 15.23 -3.51
C LYS A 168 0.24 15.64 -2.62
N HIS A 169 -0.73 14.75 -2.47
CA HIS A 169 -1.87 14.91 -1.57
C HIS A 169 -2.08 13.67 -0.72
N LEU A 170 -2.32 13.88 0.57
CA LEU A 170 -2.69 12.83 1.53
C LEU A 170 -4.12 13.08 2.01
N VAL A 171 -4.97 12.07 1.87
CA VAL A 171 -6.31 12.01 2.46
C VAL A 171 -6.31 10.86 3.45
N ILE A 172 -6.68 11.15 4.70
CA ILE A 172 -6.87 10.14 5.74
C ILE A 172 -8.38 9.91 5.86
N VAL A 173 -8.80 8.66 5.76
CA VAL A 173 -10.19 8.25 5.88
C VAL A 173 -10.30 7.31 7.08
N ASP A 174 -11.19 7.66 8.01
CA ASP A 174 -11.51 6.81 9.14
C ASP A 174 -12.16 5.51 8.65
N ALA A 175 -11.45 4.40 8.81
CA ALA A 175 -11.89 3.10 8.35
C ALA A 175 -12.96 2.46 9.25
N SER A 176 -13.39 3.15 10.32
CA SER A 176 -14.53 2.74 11.16
C SER A 176 -15.90 3.08 10.54
N TYR A 177 -15.94 3.98 9.55
CA TYR A 177 -17.18 4.36 8.85
C TYR A 177 -17.75 3.25 7.97
N GLY A 178 -18.99 3.45 7.54
CA GLY A 178 -19.69 2.53 6.64
C GLY A 178 -18.95 2.36 5.32
N ARG A 179 -19.07 1.18 4.69
CA ARG A 179 -18.34 0.85 3.45
C ARG A 179 -18.66 1.86 2.34
N GLU A 180 -19.93 2.23 2.21
CA GLU A 180 -20.45 3.18 1.23
C GLU A 180 -20.04 4.62 1.55
N GLU A 181 -19.94 4.99 2.83
CA GLU A 181 -19.49 6.32 3.27
C GLU A 181 -18.00 6.53 2.96
N ILE A 182 -17.17 5.52 3.26
CA ILE A 182 -15.76 5.50 2.88
C ILE A 182 -15.65 5.59 1.36
N GLN A 183 -16.38 4.77 0.60
CA GLN A 183 -16.34 4.78 -0.86
C GLN A 183 -16.67 6.18 -1.41
N THR A 184 -17.74 6.79 -0.92
CA THR A 184 -18.18 8.13 -1.34
C THR A 184 -17.10 9.17 -1.10
N THR A 185 -16.45 9.10 0.06
CA THR A 185 -15.33 9.98 0.40
C THR A 185 -14.15 9.79 -0.56
N ILE A 186 -13.77 8.54 -0.85
CA ILE A 186 -12.66 8.25 -1.75
C ILE A 186 -12.95 8.74 -3.18
N ILE A 187 -14.16 8.48 -3.70
CA ILE A 187 -14.57 8.95 -5.03
C ILE A 187 -14.43 10.46 -5.12
N LYS A 188 -15.00 11.18 -4.15
CA LYS A 188 -14.97 12.65 -4.12
C LYS A 188 -13.55 13.21 -4.16
N GLU A 189 -12.62 12.63 -3.39
CA GLU A 189 -11.23 13.12 -3.36
C GLU A 189 -10.45 12.75 -4.62
N ILE A 190 -10.74 11.61 -5.25
CA ILE A 190 -10.17 11.27 -6.56
C ILE A 190 -10.69 12.25 -7.62
N GLU A 191 -12.00 12.47 -7.71
CA GLU A 191 -12.61 13.38 -8.70
C GLU A 191 -12.14 14.82 -8.55
N LYS A 192 -11.94 15.29 -7.32
CA LYS A 192 -11.41 16.63 -7.03
C LYS A 192 -9.97 16.83 -7.54
N ALA A 193 -9.21 15.74 -7.66
CA ALA A 193 -7.80 15.76 -8.03
C ALA A 193 -7.53 15.34 -9.49
N LEU A 194 -8.57 14.98 -10.24
CA LEU A 194 -8.56 14.86 -11.71
C LEU A 194 -8.58 16.25 -12.36
#